data_AF-A0A8X6NV01-F1
#
_entry.id   AF-A0A8X6NV01-F1
#
_cell.length_a   1.000
_cell.length_b   1.000
_cell.length_c   1.000
_cell.angle_alpha   90.00
_cell.angle_beta   90.00
_cell.angle_gamma   90.00
#
_symmetry.space_group_name_H-M   'P 1'
#
loop_
_entity.id
_entity.type
_entity.pdbx_description
1 polymer ?
#
loop_
_entity_poly.entity_id
_entity_poly.type
_entity_poly.pdbx_seq_one_letter_code
_entity_poly.pdbx_strand_id
1 'polypeptide(L)'
;MIRFCRNSRLAKACRVTDVLTSDELKEAETKIMPIVQKTSFVYGKNERLKNIQYVVDQNGLLRMKTRLTFREDTEDFRFPIILPSDHPVVTSLLMSKHKELLNYGIQTLIANIREKY
;
A
#
# COMPACT_ATOMS: atom_id res chain seq x y z
N MET A 1 -8.93 9.98 5.17
CA MET A 1 -8.32 10.95 6.11
C MET A 1 -7.90 12.27 5.43
N ILE A 2 -7.33 12.23 4.22
CA ILE A 2 -6.86 13.44 3.49
C ILE A 2 -7.95 14.47 3.26
N ARG A 3 -9.14 14.04 2.80
CA ARG A 3 -10.29 14.93 2.61
C ARG A 3 -10.75 15.63 3.88
N PHE A 4 -10.69 14.96 5.03
CA PHE A 4 -10.98 15.58 6.32
C PHE A 4 -9.98 16.69 6.63
N CYS A 5 -8.68 16.42 6.47
CA CYS A 5 -7.62 17.41 6.66
C CYS A 5 -7.72 18.61 5.70
N ARG A 6 -8.18 18.39 4.46
CA ARG A 6 -8.44 19.47 3.49
C ARG A 6 -9.67 20.27 3.90
N ASN A 7 -10.78 19.61 4.19
CA ASN A 7 -12.04 20.24 4.56
C ASN A 7 -11.99 20.99 5.90
N SER A 8 -11.16 20.55 6.85
CA SER A 8 -10.98 21.25 8.14
C SER A 8 -10.28 22.60 7.98
N ARG A 9 -9.53 22.80 6.90
CA ARG A 9 -8.84 24.05 6.55
C ARG A 9 -9.69 24.98 5.66
N LEU A 10 -10.86 24.53 5.23
CA LEU A 10 -11.75 25.27 4.32
C LEU A 10 -13.02 25.74 5.04
N ALA A 11 -13.53 26.90 4.59
CA ALA A 11 -14.85 27.38 4.98
C ALA A 11 -15.93 26.35 4.60
N LYS A 12 -17.02 26.30 5.36
CA LYS A 12 -18.08 25.27 5.21
C LYS A 12 -18.62 25.16 3.78
N ALA A 13 -18.74 26.28 3.08
CA ALA A 13 -19.23 26.36 1.70
C ALA A 13 -18.28 25.75 0.65
N CYS A 14 -16.97 25.65 0.94
CA CYS A 14 -15.96 25.12 0.02
C CYS A 14 -15.57 23.67 0.33
N ARG A 15 -16.23 23.02 1.30
CA ARG A 15 -15.92 21.65 1.68
C ARG A 15 -16.44 20.68 0.63
N VAL A 16 -15.59 19.73 0.24
CA VAL A 16 -16.01 18.66 -0.65
C VAL A 16 -16.86 17.68 0.16
N THR A 17 -18.16 17.57 -0.15
CA THR A 17 -19.13 16.65 0.48
C THR A 17 -19.60 15.52 -0.43
N ASP A 18 -19.12 15.48 -1.68
CA ASP A 18 -19.48 14.49 -2.69
C ASP A 18 -18.93 13.07 -2.41
N VAL A 19 -19.17 12.12 -3.31
CA VAL A 19 -18.68 10.73 -3.25
C VAL A 19 -17.15 10.68 -3.29
N LEU A 20 -16.57 9.66 -2.67
CA LEU A 20 -15.12 9.46 -2.64
C LEU A 20 -14.62 9.09 -4.05
N THR A 21 -13.62 9.82 -4.54
CA THR A 21 -13.05 9.56 -5.88
C THR A 21 -11.93 8.53 -5.83
N SER A 22 -11.71 7.81 -6.94
CA SER A 22 -10.61 6.85 -7.08
C SER A 22 -9.24 7.50 -6.87
N ASP A 23 -9.08 8.76 -7.29
CA ASP A 23 -7.84 9.52 -7.09
C ASP A 23 -7.59 9.83 -5.61
N GLU A 24 -8.64 10.23 -4.87
CA GLU A 24 -8.54 10.44 -3.41
C GLU A 24 -8.19 9.15 -2.66
N LEU A 25 -8.71 8.01 -3.11
CA LEU A 25 -8.36 6.69 -2.57
C LEU A 25 -6.89 6.36 -2.85
N LYS A 26 -6.44 6.55 -4.10
CA LYS A 26 -5.06 6.30 -4.50
C LYS A 26 -4.09 7.18 -3.72
N GLU A 27 -4.40 8.46 -3.54
CA GLU A 27 -3.57 9.38 -2.74
C GLU A 27 -3.50 8.95 -1.27
N ALA A 28 -4.63 8.49 -0.71
CA ALA A 28 -4.68 7.98 0.66
C ALA A 28 -3.81 6.73 0.83
N GLU A 29 -3.89 5.78 -0.10
CA GLU A 29 -3.04 4.58 -0.12
C GLU A 29 -1.56 4.97 -0.15
N THR A 30 -1.15 5.83 -1.09
CA THR A 30 0.25 6.24 -1.25
C THR A 30 0.82 6.93 -0.01
N LYS A 31 -0.01 7.68 0.74
CA LYS A 31 0.45 8.35 1.98
C LYS A 31 0.42 7.45 3.21
N ILE A 32 -0.50 6.48 3.28
CA ILE A 32 -0.61 5.57 4.41
C ILE A 32 0.52 4.54 4.40
N MET A 33 0.89 4.02 3.22
CA MET A 33 1.89 2.96 3.11
C MET A 33 3.26 3.27 3.76
N PRO A 34 3.87 4.46 3.55
CA PRO A 34 5.12 4.80 4.22
C PRO A 34 4.99 4.90 5.74
N ILE A 35 3.83 5.35 6.24
CA ILE A 35 3.57 5.46 7.68
C ILE A 35 3.50 4.05 8.28
N VAL A 36 2.73 3.17 7.66
CA VAL A 36 2.58 1.76 8.05
C VAL A 36 3.93 1.04 8.08
N GLN A 37 4.77 1.27 7.08
CA GLN A 37 6.11 0.68 7.06
C GLN A 37 7.00 1.25 8.15
N LYS A 38 6.97 2.56 8.40
CA LYS A 38 7.77 3.19 9.47
C LYS A 38 7.34 2.76 10.87
N THR A 39 6.05 2.55 11.10
CA THR A 39 5.54 2.09 12.39
C THR A 39 5.85 0.61 12.64
N SER A 40 5.83 -0.22 11.61
CA SER A 40 6.08 -1.67 11.74
C SER A 40 7.55 -2.06 11.59
N PHE A 41 8.32 -1.37 10.75
CA PHE A 41 9.72 -1.68 10.48
C PHE A 41 10.65 -0.67 11.14
N VAL A 42 11.28 -1.07 12.24
CA VAL A 42 12.56 -0.50 12.70
C VAL A 42 13.64 -0.85 11.67
N TYR A 43 14.06 0.15 10.89
CA TYR A 43 15.13 0.02 9.89
C TYR A 43 16.39 -0.60 10.51
N GLY A 44 16.94 -1.62 9.85
CA GLY A 44 18.19 -2.28 10.26
C GLY A 44 18.11 -3.23 11.46
N LYS A 45 17.00 -3.28 12.21
CA LYS A 45 16.85 -4.17 13.38
C LYS A 45 15.75 -5.22 13.23
N ASN A 46 14.95 -5.16 12.18
CA ASN A 46 13.88 -6.13 11.96
C ASN A 46 14.41 -7.45 11.42
N GLU A 47 14.23 -8.52 12.19
CA GLU A 47 14.58 -9.88 11.76
C GLU A 47 13.85 -10.30 10.49
N ARG A 48 12.61 -9.83 10.32
CA ARG A 48 11.78 -10.07 9.12
C ARG A 48 12.41 -9.50 7.84
N LEU A 49 13.19 -8.43 7.95
CA LEU A 49 13.87 -7.81 6.81
C LEU A 49 15.29 -8.36 6.58
N LYS A 50 15.87 -9.15 7.51
CA LYS A 50 17.22 -9.72 7.35
C LYS A 50 17.32 -10.69 6.16
N ASN A 51 16.24 -11.43 5.90
CA ASN A 51 16.20 -12.46 4.86
C ASN A 51 15.61 -11.96 3.53
N ILE A 52 15.22 -10.68 3.46
CA ILE A 52 14.58 -10.08 2.28
C ILE A 52 15.55 -9.07 1.67
N GLN A 53 15.80 -9.18 0.37
CA GLN A 53 16.47 -8.11 -0.36
C GLN A 53 15.45 -7.00 -0.63
N TYR A 54 15.75 -5.78 -0.18
CA TYR A 54 14.86 -4.64 -0.36
C TYR A 54 15.62 -3.39 -0.81
N VAL A 55 14.88 -2.47 -1.43
CA VAL A 55 15.34 -1.14 -1.84
C VAL A 55 14.37 -0.10 -1.28
N VAL A 56 14.87 1.11 -1.04
CA VAL A 56 14.03 2.24 -0.63
C VAL A 56 13.77 3.09 -1.86
N ASP A 57 12.49 3.30 -2.17
CA ASP A 57 12.03 4.15 -3.26
C ASP A 57 12.20 5.64 -2.92
N GLN A 58 12.10 6.52 -3.90
CA GLN A 58 12.13 7.99 -3.77
C GLN A 58 11.09 8.50 -2.76
N ASN A 59 9.98 7.78 -2.62
CA ASN A 59 8.90 8.07 -1.66
C ASN A 59 9.19 7.54 -0.23
N GLY A 60 10.36 6.94 0.02
CA GLY A 60 10.73 6.35 1.31
C GLY A 60 10.07 5.00 1.60
N LEU A 61 9.48 4.36 0.58
CA LEU A 61 8.85 3.05 0.69
C LEU A 61 9.87 1.93 0.55
N LEU A 62 9.78 0.94 1.44
CA LEU A 62 10.49 -0.33 1.33
C LEU A 62 9.83 -1.18 0.25
N ARG A 63 10.57 -1.46 -0.82
CA ARG A 63 10.17 -2.32 -1.92
C ARG A 63 11.06 -3.57 -1.98
N MET A 64 10.48 -4.73 -2.24
CA MET A 64 11.23 -5.98 -2.38
C MET A 64 12.00 -5.99 -3.70
N LYS A 65 13.26 -6.41 -3.67
CA LYS A 65 14.04 -6.65 -4.89
C LYS A 65 13.79 -8.08 -5.35
N THR A 66 12.97 -8.24 -6.39
CA THR A 66 12.70 -9.55 -6.99
C THR A 66 13.74 -9.88 -8.08
N ARG A 67 13.81 -11.14 -8.51
CA ARG A 67 14.64 -11.57 -9.66
C ARG A 67 14.04 -11.18 -11.03
N LEU A 68 12.84 -10.58 -11.03
CA LEU A 68 12.09 -10.21 -12.24
C LEU A 68 12.51 -8.83 -12.80
N THR A 69 13.65 -8.29 -12.38
CA THR A 69 14.15 -6.95 -12.74
C THR A 69 14.27 -6.68 -14.24
N PHE A 70 14.28 -7.71 -15.09
CA PHE A 70 14.50 -7.59 -16.53
C PHE A 70 13.22 -7.67 -17.40
N ARG A 71 12.04 -7.83 -16.80
CA ARG A 71 10.78 -7.86 -17.57
C ARG A 71 10.22 -6.45 -17.74
N GLU A 72 9.70 -6.12 -18.92
CA GLU A 72 9.01 -4.84 -19.18
C GLU A 72 7.61 -4.80 -18.52
N ASP A 73 7.58 -4.76 -17.19
CA ASP A 73 6.34 -4.66 -16.40
C ASP A 73 6.31 -3.36 -15.58
N THR A 74 5.24 -3.11 -14.81
CA THR A 74 5.11 -1.94 -13.93
C THR A 74 6.15 -1.95 -12.79
N GLU A 75 6.53 -0.79 -12.26
CA GLU A 75 7.47 -0.72 -11.13
C GLU A 75 6.96 -1.47 -9.89
N ASP A 76 5.65 -1.43 -9.64
CA ASP A 76 5.03 -2.17 -8.55
C ASP A 76 5.16 -3.69 -8.72
N PHE A 77 5.15 -4.19 -9.96
CA PHE A 77 5.36 -5.61 -10.23
C PHE A 77 6.84 -6.02 -10.12
N ARG A 78 7.76 -5.17 -10.59
CA ARG A 78 9.22 -5.44 -10.51
C ARG A 78 9.73 -5.32 -9.07
N PHE A 79 9.22 -4.33 -8.35
CA PHE A 79 9.63 -3.93 -7.00
C PHE A 79 8.40 -3.76 -6.09
N PRO A 80 7.74 -4.86 -5.69
CA PRO A 80 6.51 -4.82 -4.91
C PRO A 80 6.72 -4.24 -3.50
N ILE A 81 5.69 -3.57 -2.97
CA ILE A 81 5.77 -2.82 -1.70
C ILE A 81 5.65 -3.75 -0.51
N ILE A 82 6.69 -3.82 0.32
CA ILE A 82 6.74 -4.74 1.46
C ILE A 82 5.63 -4.42 2.49
N LEU A 83 4.74 -5.37 2.70
CA LEU A 83 3.67 -5.25 3.70
C LEU A 83 4.10 -5.80 5.08
N PRO A 84 3.88 -5.05 6.16
CA PRO A 84 3.99 -5.60 7.50
C PRO A 84 2.78 -6.51 7.81
N SER A 85 3.04 -7.78 8.07
CA SER A 85 2.01 -8.80 8.32
C SER A 85 1.14 -8.55 9.56
N ASP A 86 1.61 -7.73 10.49
CA ASP A 86 0.99 -7.51 11.81
C ASP A 86 0.32 -6.13 11.94
N HIS A 87 0.13 -5.42 10.82
CA HIS A 87 -0.46 -4.09 10.85
C HIS A 87 -1.97 -4.15 10.51
N PRO A 88 -2.88 -3.58 11.32
CA PRO A 88 -4.33 -3.62 11.08
C PRO A 88 -4.77 -3.10 9.70
N VAL A 89 -4.04 -2.11 9.16
CA VAL A 89 -4.26 -1.59 7.80
C VAL A 89 -4.03 -2.67 6.74
N VAL A 90 -3.02 -3.53 6.90
CA VAL A 90 -2.74 -4.62 5.96
C VAL A 90 -3.84 -5.68 6.04
N THR A 91 -4.30 -6.02 7.24
CA THR A 91 -5.46 -6.91 7.42
C THR A 91 -6.71 -6.34 6.76
N SER A 92 -6.95 -5.03 6.89
CA SER A 92 -8.10 -4.35 6.29
C SER A 92 -8.02 -4.34 4.76
N LEU A 93 -6.83 -4.11 4.21
CA LEU A 93 -6.56 -4.18 2.78
C LEU A 93 -6.87 -5.59 2.23
N LEU A 94 -6.34 -6.63 2.88
CA LEU A 94 -6.59 -8.02 2.50
C LEU A 94 -8.07 -8.37 2.56
N MET A 95 -8.78 -7.94 3.61
CA MET A 95 -10.21 -8.18 3.76
C MET A 95 -11.03 -7.43 2.68
N SER A 96 -10.66 -6.20 2.33
CA SER A 96 -11.31 -5.47 1.23
C SER A 96 -11.13 -6.19 -0.09
N LYS A 97 -9.90 -6.60 -0.42
CA LYS A 97 -9.60 -7.32 -1.65
C LYS A 97 -10.26 -8.69 -1.69
N HIS A 98 -10.34 -9.37 -0.56
CA HIS A 98 -11.07 -10.62 -0.45
C HIS A 98 -12.57 -10.44 -0.73
N LYS A 99 -13.19 -9.37 -0.22
CA LYS A 99 -14.59 -9.02 -0.50
C LYS A 99 -14.83 -8.64 -1.96
N GLU A 100 -13.89 -7.95 -2.59
CA GLU A 100 -13.95 -7.62 -4.02
C GLU A 100 -13.83 -8.89 -4.90
N LEU A 101 -12.98 -9.84 -4.49
CA LEU A 101 -12.63 -11.02 -5.27
C LEU A 101 -13.34 -12.31 -4.81
N LEU A 102 -14.43 -12.20 -4.03
CA LEU A 102 -15.15 -13.33 -3.41
C LEU A 102 -15.40 -14.51 -4.36
N ASN A 103 -15.64 -14.22 -5.64
CA ASN A 103 -15.97 -15.23 -6.66
C ASN A 103 -14.75 -15.89 -7.31
N TYR A 104 -13.55 -15.34 -7.14
CA TYR A 104 -12.35 -15.75 -7.90
C TYR A 104 -11.37 -16.62 -7.10
N GLY A 105 -11.73 -16.98 -5.85
CA GLY A 105 -10.94 -17.84 -4.99
C GLY A 105 -9.65 -17.19 -4.46
N ILE A 106 -9.00 -17.87 -3.50
CA ILE A 106 -7.85 -17.31 -2.78
C ILE A 106 -6.59 -17.15 -3.64
N GLN A 107 -6.43 -17.95 -4.69
CA GLN A 107 -5.29 -17.86 -5.60
C GLN A 107 -5.29 -16.54 -6.38
N THR A 108 -6.45 -16.09 -6.83
CA THR A 108 -6.61 -14.80 -7.52
C THR A 108 -6.31 -13.63 -6.58
N LEU A 109 -6.76 -13.73 -5.32
CA LEU A 109 -6.41 -12.75 -4.28
C LEU A 109 -4.89 -12.66 -4.08
N ILE A 110 -4.21 -13.80 -3.93
CA ILE A 110 -2.75 -13.83 -3.75
C ILE A 110 -2.02 -13.23 -4.96
N ALA A 111 -2.45 -13.57 -6.19
CA ALA A 111 -1.88 -13.01 -7.40
C ALA A 111 -2.05 -11.48 -7.44
N ASN A 112 -3.25 -10.98 -7.17
CA ASN A 112 -3.54 -9.54 -7.18
C ASN A 112 -2.74 -8.77 -6.12
N ILE A 113 -2.56 -9.35 -4.93
CA ILE A 113 -1.73 -8.73 -3.88
C ILE A 113 -0.26 -8.71 -4.32
N ARG A 114 0.27 -9.83 -4.84
CA ARG A 114 1.67 -9.93 -5.29
C ARG A 114 2.06 -9.01 -6.43
N GLU A 115 1.09 -8.59 -7.25
CA GLU A 115 1.37 -7.64 -8.33
C GLU A 115 1.73 -6.24 -7.82
N LYS A 116 1.30 -5.87 -6.60
CA LYS A 116 1.49 -4.52 -6.04
C LYS A 116 2.32 -4.50 -4.75
N TYR A 117 2.35 -5.61 -4.01
CA TYR A 117 2.83 -5.72 -2.63
C TYR A 117 3.72 -6.93 -2.35
#